data_AF-A0A7C7KZR5-F1
#
_entry.id   AF-A0A7C7KZR5-F1
#
_cell.length_a   1.000
_cell.length_b   1.000
_cell.length_c   1.000
_cell.angle_alpha   90.00
_cell.angle_beta   90.00
_cell.angle_gamma   90.00
#
_symmetry.space_group_name_H-M   'P 1'
#
loop_
_entity.id
_entity.type
_entity.pdbx_description
1 polymer ?
#
loop_
_entity_poly.entity_id
_entity_poly.type
_entity_poly.pdbx_seq_one_letter_code
_entity_poly.pdbx_strand_id
1 'polypeptide(L)'
;MQSRAERGKEQMRELCKKFFNSIGAQCHDDGALLRVSLPASVTSHFDADELDLVFEPTDLMDHPNAELFAPGSRIFDLALKWLREHARLTAIEMPVRYNKHPSAIALTFHGCRIVEQRRRKAHLRGILCSFKASYMPMNKPATVHHVLVFENGFVRDMHIPVDELLINGSSTRRRLSKRSLQQLFNRARLHVERLIALEAEQAQDEFDSDARYEMQRIVNYYDQLLGEMALRVRNHQQFAAEFESIQRERDDKLSEELERHRVRVVVQLIGIVEIHLPVVENLFRIASRDAQADVRSYFDLFEG
;
A
#
# COMPACT_ATOMS: atom_id res chain seq x y z
N MET A 1 4.33 -27.26 11.46
CA MET A 1 4.57 -25.82 11.18
C MET A 1 5.11 -25.73 9.77
N GLN A 2 4.30 -25.30 8.78
CA GLN A 2 4.79 -25.09 7.42
C GLN A 2 5.83 -23.96 7.40
N SER A 3 6.89 -24.14 6.60
CA SER A 3 7.97 -23.15 6.49
C SER A 3 7.45 -21.86 5.85
N ARG A 4 8.10 -20.72 6.12
CA ARG A 4 7.74 -19.43 5.51
C ARG A 4 7.82 -19.48 3.98
N ALA A 5 8.75 -20.27 3.44
CA ALA A 5 8.91 -20.49 2.01
C ALA A 5 7.72 -21.26 1.42
N GLU A 6 7.28 -22.34 2.07
CA GLU A 6 6.11 -23.12 1.65
C GLU A 6 4.84 -22.26 1.59
N ARG A 7 4.63 -21.39 2.58
CA ARG A 7 3.48 -20.46 2.56
C ARG A 7 3.56 -19.46 1.40
N GLY A 8 4.76 -18.97 1.09
CA GLY A 8 4.97 -18.07 -0.04
C GLY A 8 4.68 -18.75 -1.38
N LYS A 9 5.13 -20.00 -1.54
CA LYS A 9 4.84 -20.85 -2.71
C LYS A 9 3.34 -21.03 -2.89
N GLU A 10 2.63 -21.41 -1.83
CA GLU A 10 1.19 -21.64 -1.87
C GLU A 10 0.42 -20.36 -2.20
N GLN A 11 0.80 -19.22 -1.61
CA GLN A 11 0.18 -17.93 -1.91
C GLN A 11 0.40 -17.52 -3.37
N MET A 12 1.58 -17.76 -3.93
CA MET A 12 1.87 -17.47 -5.33
C MET A 12 1.06 -18.36 -6.28
N ARG A 13 0.94 -19.64 -5.93
CA ARG A 13 0.10 -20.61 -6.66
C ARG A 13 -1.37 -20.20 -6.66
N GLU A 14 -1.91 -19.83 -5.51
CA GLU A 14 -3.29 -19.36 -5.38
C GLU A 14 -3.52 -18.04 -6.11
N LEU A 15 -2.56 -17.11 -6.08
CA LEU A 15 -2.62 -15.88 -6.88
C LEU A 15 -2.68 -16.18 -8.38
N CYS A 16 -1.81 -17.07 -8.85
CA CYS A 16 -1.75 -17.51 -10.24
C CYS A 16 -3.08 -18.10 -10.70
N LYS A 17 -3.64 -19.05 -9.94
CA LYS A 17 -4.95 -19.64 -10.22
C LYS A 17 -6.06 -18.59 -10.27
N LYS A 18 -6.13 -17.71 -9.26
CA LYS A 18 -7.15 -16.65 -9.21
C LYS A 18 -7.05 -15.73 -10.42
N PHE A 19 -5.84 -15.33 -10.81
CA PHE A 19 -5.62 -14.50 -11.99
C PHE A 19 -6.09 -15.21 -13.27
N PHE A 20 -5.61 -16.42 -13.54
CA PHE A 20 -5.93 -17.11 -14.79
C PHE A 20 -7.41 -17.51 -14.87
N ASN A 21 -8.01 -17.96 -13.77
CA ASN A 21 -9.45 -18.21 -13.71
C ASN A 21 -10.25 -16.91 -13.96
N SER A 22 -9.78 -15.76 -13.47
CA SER A 22 -10.47 -14.48 -13.66
C SER A 22 -10.49 -14.01 -15.12
N ILE A 23 -9.53 -14.44 -15.95
CA ILE A 23 -9.49 -14.16 -17.38
C ILE A 23 -10.12 -15.28 -18.23
N GLY A 24 -10.78 -16.26 -17.59
CA GLY A 24 -11.49 -17.35 -18.24
C GLY A 24 -10.61 -18.56 -18.63
N ALA A 25 -9.39 -18.64 -18.12
CA ALA A 25 -8.53 -19.81 -18.31
C ALA A 25 -8.98 -20.98 -17.43
N GLN A 26 -8.62 -22.20 -17.84
CA GLN A 26 -8.79 -23.40 -17.04
C GLN A 26 -7.46 -23.78 -16.41
N CYS A 27 -7.43 -23.90 -15.08
CA CYS A 27 -6.23 -24.29 -14.34
C CYS A 27 -6.35 -25.75 -13.86
N HIS A 28 -5.39 -26.60 -14.21
CA HIS A 28 -5.22 -27.95 -13.71
C HIS A 28 -3.98 -28.03 -12.83
N ASP A 29 -4.14 -28.46 -11.58
CA ASP A 29 -3.08 -28.45 -10.57
C ASP A 29 -2.64 -29.88 -10.25
N ASP A 30 -1.41 -30.22 -10.65
CA ASP A 30 -0.77 -31.52 -10.41
C ASP A 30 0.18 -31.48 -9.21
N GLY A 31 0.08 -30.44 -8.36
CA GLY A 31 0.89 -30.26 -7.16
C GLY A 31 2.25 -29.64 -7.43
N ALA A 32 3.09 -30.24 -8.28
CA ALA A 32 4.37 -29.64 -8.69
C ALA A 32 4.15 -28.61 -9.82
N LEU A 33 3.35 -28.98 -10.80
CA LEU A 33 3.06 -28.21 -12.01
C LEU A 33 1.63 -27.65 -11.97
N LEU A 34 1.44 -26.44 -12.50
CA LEU A 34 0.11 -25.87 -12.77
C LEU A 34 -0.03 -25.66 -14.28
N ARG A 35 -0.88 -26.47 -14.92
CA ARG A 35 -1.21 -26.32 -16.34
C ARG A 35 -2.37 -25.35 -16.52
N VAL A 36 -2.21 -24.37 -17.39
CA VAL A 36 -3.20 -23.33 -17.66
C VAL A 36 -3.55 -23.34 -19.13
N SER A 37 -4.78 -23.72 -19.46
CA SER A 37 -5.31 -23.61 -20.83
C SER A 37 -5.97 -22.25 -21.01
N LEU A 38 -5.42 -21.43 -21.91
CA LEU A 38 -5.82 -20.05 -22.14
C LEU A 38 -6.97 -19.96 -23.16
N PRO A 39 -7.96 -19.06 -22.95
CA PRO A 39 -8.95 -18.79 -23.97
C PRO A 39 -8.33 -18.00 -25.14
N ALA A 40 -8.86 -18.21 -26.36
CA ALA A 40 -8.38 -17.54 -27.58
C ALA A 40 -8.32 -15.99 -27.48
N SER A 41 -9.12 -15.40 -26.60
CA SER A 41 -9.13 -13.95 -26.35
C SER A 41 -7.85 -13.42 -25.69
N VAL A 42 -7.03 -14.28 -25.05
CA VAL A 42 -5.81 -13.87 -24.35
C VAL A 42 -4.54 -14.57 -24.85
N THR A 43 -4.64 -15.59 -25.71
CA THR A 43 -3.50 -16.29 -26.32
C THR A 43 -2.43 -15.34 -26.85
N SER A 44 -2.84 -14.31 -27.61
CA SER A 44 -1.91 -13.35 -28.23
C SER A 44 -1.11 -12.52 -27.21
N HIS A 45 -1.60 -12.36 -25.98
CA HIS A 45 -0.90 -11.63 -24.91
C HIS A 45 0.19 -12.48 -24.25
N PHE A 46 -0.04 -13.78 -24.13
CA PHE A 46 0.88 -14.71 -23.48
C PHE A 46 1.79 -15.46 -24.46
N ASP A 47 1.50 -15.36 -25.76
CA ASP A 47 2.19 -16.04 -26.86
C ASP A 47 2.12 -17.58 -26.75
N ALA A 48 1.01 -18.08 -26.19
CA ALA A 48 0.76 -19.50 -26.01
C ALA A 48 -0.74 -19.78 -25.82
N ASP A 49 -1.18 -20.96 -26.21
CA ASP A 49 -2.53 -21.48 -25.92
C ASP A 49 -2.57 -22.23 -24.58
N GLU A 50 -1.44 -22.78 -24.15
CA GLU A 50 -1.28 -23.47 -22.87
C GLU A 50 0.02 -23.04 -22.19
N LEU A 51 -0.02 -22.89 -20.86
CA LEU A 51 1.15 -22.59 -20.04
C LEU A 51 1.33 -23.68 -19.00
N ASP A 52 2.52 -24.26 -18.93
CA ASP A 52 2.95 -25.15 -17.86
C ASP A 52 3.76 -24.31 -16.86
N LEU A 53 3.24 -24.10 -15.65
CA LEU A 53 3.80 -23.15 -14.67
C LEU A 53 4.34 -23.85 -13.42
N VAL A 54 5.52 -23.46 -12.98
CA VAL A 54 6.14 -23.86 -11.71
C VAL A 54 6.38 -22.65 -10.81
N PHE A 55 6.59 -22.89 -9.52
CA PHE A 55 6.68 -21.82 -8.50
C PHE A 55 8.01 -21.79 -7.76
N GLU A 56 8.89 -22.77 -8.01
CA GLU A 56 10.26 -22.79 -7.51
C GLU A 56 11.25 -23.08 -8.65
N PRO A 57 12.45 -22.49 -8.63
CA PRO A 57 13.46 -22.77 -9.66
C PRO A 57 13.90 -24.23 -9.74
N THR A 58 13.82 -24.98 -8.63
CA THR A 58 14.17 -26.41 -8.59
C THR A 58 13.23 -27.26 -9.44
N ASP A 59 11.95 -26.89 -9.50
CA ASP A 59 10.92 -27.62 -10.23
C ASP A 59 11.14 -27.54 -11.77
N LEU A 60 11.93 -26.58 -12.25
CA LEU A 60 12.33 -26.47 -13.66
C LEU A 60 13.26 -27.60 -14.10
N MET A 61 13.97 -28.26 -13.18
CA MET A 61 14.83 -29.40 -13.52
C MET A 61 13.99 -30.62 -13.93
N ASP A 62 12.86 -30.82 -13.27
CA ASP A 62 11.93 -31.92 -13.54
C ASP A 62 10.97 -31.59 -14.70
N HIS A 63 10.71 -30.30 -14.93
CA HIS A 63 9.83 -29.79 -15.98
C HIS A 63 10.54 -28.72 -16.83
N PRO A 64 11.45 -29.11 -17.74
CA PRO A 64 12.30 -28.17 -18.50
C PRO A 64 11.52 -27.27 -19.47
N ASN A 65 10.29 -27.65 -19.82
CA ASN A 65 9.40 -26.86 -20.68
C ASN A 65 8.47 -25.93 -19.90
N ALA A 66 8.50 -25.96 -18.56
CA ALA A 66 7.66 -25.11 -17.74
C ALA A 66 8.27 -23.71 -17.56
N GLU A 67 7.43 -22.73 -17.29
CA GLU A 67 7.84 -21.37 -16.96
C GLU A 67 7.69 -21.09 -15.46
N LEU A 68 8.65 -20.37 -14.88
CA LEU A 68 8.57 -19.93 -13.50
C LEU A 68 7.53 -18.81 -13.35
N PHE A 69 6.59 -18.95 -12.43
CA PHE A 69 5.65 -17.90 -12.03
C PHE A 69 6.11 -17.29 -10.69
N ALA A 70 6.97 -16.27 -10.77
CA ALA A 70 7.52 -15.57 -9.62
C ALA A 70 7.82 -14.10 -9.97
N PRO A 71 7.92 -13.19 -8.98
CA PRO A 71 8.30 -11.80 -9.24
C PRO A 71 9.60 -11.69 -10.06
N GLY A 72 9.56 -10.96 -11.17
CA GLY A 72 10.67 -10.81 -12.11
C GLY A 72 10.71 -11.86 -13.22
N SER A 73 9.80 -12.83 -13.25
CA SER A 73 9.64 -13.74 -14.37
C SER A 73 8.77 -13.14 -15.48
N ARG A 74 9.01 -13.59 -16.73
CA ARG A 74 8.28 -13.12 -17.92
C ARG A 74 6.76 -13.26 -17.77
N ILE A 75 6.27 -14.45 -17.40
CA ILE A 75 4.82 -14.71 -17.27
C ILE A 75 4.21 -13.86 -16.15
N PHE A 76 4.90 -13.71 -15.03
CA PHE A 76 4.40 -12.87 -13.94
C PHE A 76 4.27 -11.41 -14.38
N ASP A 77 5.26 -10.89 -15.09
CA ASP A 77 5.24 -9.53 -15.64
C ASP A 77 4.15 -9.36 -16.70
N LEU A 78 3.91 -10.37 -17.55
CA LEU A 78 2.80 -10.38 -18.51
C LEU A 78 1.43 -10.39 -17.82
N ALA A 79 1.27 -11.15 -16.73
CA ALA A 79 0.05 -11.16 -15.94
C ALA A 79 -0.22 -9.79 -15.30
N LEU A 80 0.82 -9.17 -14.70
CA LEU A 80 0.70 -7.81 -14.16
C LEU A 80 0.41 -6.77 -15.24
N LYS A 81 1.03 -6.89 -16.42
CA LYS A 81 0.76 -6.03 -17.57
C LYS A 81 -0.70 -6.15 -18.01
N TRP A 82 -1.21 -7.38 -18.14
CA TRP A 82 -2.61 -7.64 -18.47
C TRP A 82 -3.54 -6.94 -17.47
N LEU A 83 -3.27 -7.12 -16.16
CA LEU A 83 -4.06 -6.49 -15.10
C LEU A 83 -4.07 -4.97 -15.21
N ARG A 84 -2.95 -4.34 -15.58
CA ARG A 84 -2.89 -2.88 -15.76
C ARG A 84 -3.69 -2.41 -16.97
N GLU A 85 -3.61 -3.13 -18.09
CA GLU A 85 -4.30 -2.79 -19.33
C GLU A 85 -5.81 -3.01 -19.25
N HIS A 86 -6.23 -3.99 -18.43
CA HIS A 86 -7.64 -4.39 -18.28
C HIS A 86 -8.26 -3.96 -16.95
N ALA A 87 -7.49 -3.28 -16.08
CA ALA A 87 -8.00 -2.72 -14.84
C ALA A 87 -9.13 -1.74 -15.14
N ARG A 88 -10.28 -1.97 -14.50
CA ARG A 88 -11.43 -1.09 -14.57
C ARG A 88 -11.80 -0.67 -13.18
N LEU A 89 -12.18 0.60 -13.02
CA LEU A 89 -12.83 1.04 -11.80
C LEU A 89 -14.17 0.29 -11.69
N THR A 90 -14.30 -0.51 -10.63
CA THR A 90 -15.51 -1.24 -10.26
C THR A 90 -16.24 -0.52 -9.15
N ALA A 91 -17.54 -0.78 -9.03
CA ALA A 91 -18.33 -0.39 -7.87
C ALA A 91 -18.87 -1.64 -7.18
N ILE A 92 -18.83 -1.66 -5.86
CA ILE A 92 -19.39 -2.73 -5.06
C ILE A 92 -20.38 -2.18 -4.04
N GLU A 93 -21.44 -2.95 -3.81
CA GLU A 93 -22.42 -2.73 -2.76
C GLU A 93 -22.15 -3.72 -1.64
N MET A 94 -21.88 -3.19 -0.45
CA MET A 94 -21.59 -3.99 0.73
C MET A 94 -22.89 -4.59 1.29
N PRO A 95 -22.88 -5.85 1.74
CA PRO A 95 -24.06 -6.48 2.28
C PRO A 95 -24.37 -5.96 3.69
N VAL A 96 -25.63 -6.09 4.11
CA VAL A 96 -26.02 -5.85 5.50
C VAL A 96 -25.73 -7.11 6.32
N ARG A 97 -24.83 -7.02 7.29
CA ARG A 97 -24.53 -8.09 8.25
C ARG A 97 -25.24 -7.87 9.59
N TYR A 98 -25.32 -6.63 10.04
CA TYR A 98 -25.95 -6.25 11.30
C TYR A 98 -27.39 -5.76 11.07
N ASN A 99 -28.33 -6.71 11.12
CA ASN A 99 -29.76 -6.40 11.09
C ASN A 99 -30.31 -6.01 12.47
N LYS A 100 -29.64 -6.43 13.55
CA LYS A 100 -29.96 -5.94 14.89
C LYS A 100 -29.46 -4.51 14.96
N HIS A 101 -30.42 -3.59 14.86
CA HIS A 101 -30.18 -2.20 15.18
C HIS A 101 -29.43 -2.15 16.51
N PRO A 102 -28.26 -1.52 16.61
CA PRO A 102 -27.72 -1.19 17.92
C PRO A 102 -28.86 -0.47 18.64
N SER A 103 -29.26 -1.03 19.78
CA SER A 103 -30.11 -0.36 20.75
C SER A 103 -29.57 1.06 20.84
N ALA A 104 -30.39 2.04 20.49
CA ALA A 104 -30.04 3.43 20.20
C ALA A 104 -28.64 3.81 20.68
N ILE A 105 -27.71 4.14 19.77
CA ILE A 105 -26.41 4.72 20.14
C ILE A 105 -26.73 5.82 21.16
N ALA A 106 -26.37 5.60 22.42
CA ALA A 106 -26.72 6.46 23.52
C ALA A 106 -25.78 7.66 23.50
N LEU A 107 -25.92 8.52 22.50
CA LEU A 107 -25.22 9.78 22.43
C LEU A 107 -25.79 10.69 23.52
N THR A 108 -24.95 11.02 24.49
CA THR A 108 -25.26 12.02 25.49
C THR A 108 -24.69 13.35 25.03
N PHE A 109 -25.57 14.34 24.83
CA PHE A 109 -25.16 15.68 24.47
C PHE A 109 -25.09 16.54 25.73
N HIS A 110 -23.92 17.09 26.03
CA HIS A 110 -23.73 17.96 27.20
C HIS A 110 -24.01 19.43 26.85
N GLY A 111 -24.68 20.16 27.74
CA GLY A 111 -24.99 21.59 27.55
C GLY A 111 -26.03 21.89 26.46
N CYS A 112 -26.68 20.88 25.91
CA CYS A 112 -27.74 21.02 24.92
C CYS A 112 -28.77 19.89 25.07
N ARG A 113 -29.96 20.11 24.52
CA ARG A 113 -31.04 19.11 24.48
C ARG A 113 -31.29 18.67 23.05
N ILE A 114 -31.62 17.40 22.87
CA ILE A 114 -32.15 16.90 21.59
C ILE A 114 -33.57 17.45 21.45
N VAL A 115 -33.81 18.23 20.40
CA VAL A 115 -35.13 18.76 20.05
C VAL A 115 -35.82 17.86 19.05
N GLU A 116 -35.05 17.24 18.17
CA GLU A 116 -35.55 16.34 17.14
C GLU A 116 -34.55 15.22 16.88
N GLN A 117 -35.06 14.00 16.70
CA GLN A 117 -34.27 12.87 16.27
C GLN A 117 -34.96 12.18 15.11
N ARG A 118 -34.24 12.03 13.99
CA ARG A 118 -34.69 11.26 12.84
C ARG A 118 -33.70 10.15 12.56
N ARG A 119 -34.23 8.99 12.20
CA ARG A 119 -33.44 7.82 11.82
C ARG A 119 -33.88 7.35 10.45
N ARG A 120 -32.91 7.04 9.58
CA ARG A 120 -33.18 6.41 8.29
C ARG A 120 -32.08 5.46 7.88
N LYS A 121 -32.43 4.45 7.07
CA LYS A 121 -31.45 3.69 6.31
C LYS A 121 -30.91 4.57 5.19
N ALA A 122 -29.61 4.55 5.00
CA ALA A 122 -28.93 5.29 3.94
C ALA A 122 -27.80 4.44 3.36
N HIS A 123 -27.20 4.93 2.28
CA HIS A 123 -25.97 4.35 1.74
C HIS A 123 -24.92 5.45 1.70
N LEU A 124 -23.77 5.20 2.33
CA LEU A 124 -22.60 6.04 2.12
C LEU A 124 -21.90 5.59 0.85
N ARG A 125 -21.61 6.54 -0.02
CA ARG A 125 -20.84 6.30 -1.25
C ARG A 125 -19.45 6.86 -1.06
N GLY A 126 -18.47 6.10 -1.49
CA GLY A 126 -17.07 6.45 -1.32
C GLY A 126 -16.17 5.69 -2.26
N ILE A 127 -14.87 5.84 -2.04
CA ILE A 127 -13.86 5.02 -2.68
C ILE A 127 -12.97 4.39 -1.63
N LEU A 128 -12.56 3.16 -1.90
CA LEU A 128 -11.45 2.50 -1.25
C LEU A 128 -10.23 2.64 -2.16
N CYS A 129 -9.18 3.27 -1.65
CA CYS A 129 -7.90 3.39 -2.33
C CYS A 129 -6.84 2.55 -1.63
N SER A 130 -6.09 1.78 -2.41
CA SER A 130 -4.95 1.00 -1.93
C SER A 130 -3.67 1.64 -2.42
N PHE A 131 -2.78 2.00 -1.50
CA PHE A 131 -1.50 2.63 -1.78
C PHE A 131 -0.37 1.74 -1.29
N LYS A 132 0.64 1.52 -2.14
CA LYS A 132 1.90 0.87 -1.77
C LYS A 132 2.91 1.94 -1.40
N ALA A 133 3.49 1.85 -0.22
CA ALA A 133 4.61 2.69 0.21
C ALA A 133 5.90 1.87 0.20
N SER A 134 6.90 2.35 -0.53
CA SER A 134 8.25 1.77 -0.57
C SER A 134 9.22 2.76 0.06
N TYR A 135 9.89 2.35 1.12
CA TYR A 135 10.89 3.15 1.83
C TYR A 135 12.26 2.85 1.22
N MET A 136 13.04 3.87 0.87
CA MET A 136 14.37 3.76 0.30
C MET A 136 15.35 4.60 1.12
N PRO A 137 16.60 4.16 1.33
CA PRO A 137 17.21 2.90 0.89
C PRO A 137 16.83 1.70 1.77
N MET A 138 15.94 1.89 2.74
CA MET A 138 15.55 0.84 3.67
C MET A 138 15.07 -0.39 2.90
N ASN A 139 15.79 -1.51 2.95
CA ASN A 139 15.31 -2.81 2.45
C ASN A 139 14.11 -3.34 3.27
N LYS A 140 13.31 -2.44 3.88
CA LYS A 140 12.05 -2.75 4.51
C LYS A 140 11.07 -3.24 3.43
N PRO A 141 10.26 -4.26 3.75
CA PRO A 141 9.19 -4.66 2.85
C PRO A 141 8.25 -3.48 2.62
N ALA A 142 7.79 -3.32 1.39
CA ALA A 142 6.79 -2.31 1.08
C ALA A 142 5.52 -2.54 1.90
N THR A 143 4.94 -1.48 2.43
CA THR A 143 3.68 -1.50 3.17
C THR A 143 2.53 -1.15 2.24
N VAL A 144 1.34 -1.67 2.53
CA VAL A 144 0.12 -1.34 1.79
C VAL A 144 -0.86 -0.67 2.73
N HIS A 145 -1.31 0.52 2.36
CA HIS A 145 -2.27 1.32 3.09
C HIS A 145 -3.59 1.34 2.33
N HIS A 146 -4.67 1.02 3.04
CA HIS A 146 -6.01 1.00 2.50
C HIS A 146 -6.82 2.12 3.14
N VAL A 147 -7.31 3.05 2.33
CA VAL A 147 -8.02 4.24 2.82
C VAL A 147 -9.39 4.31 2.19
N LEU A 148 -10.41 4.33 3.04
CA LEU A 148 -11.81 4.48 2.67
C LEU A 148 -12.23 5.93 2.85
N VAL A 149 -12.73 6.56 1.79
CA VAL A 149 -13.17 7.96 1.79
C VAL A 149 -14.59 8.06 1.27
N PHE A 150 -15.48 8.67 2.05
CA PHE A 150 -16.90 8.86 1.71
C PHE A 150 -17.22 10.29 1.26
N GLU A 151 -18.29 10.45 0.48
CA GLU A 151 -18.77 11.76 -0.02
C GLU A 151 -19.10 12.75 1.10
N ASN A 152 -19.56 12.25 2.26
CA ASN A 152 -19.86 13.07 3.43
C ASN A 152 -18.62 13.53 4.22
N GLY A 153 -17.41 13.14 3.78
CA GLY A 153 -16.15 13.61 4.35
C GLY A 153 -15.48 12.65 5.33
N PHE A 154 -16.09 11.51 5.68
CA PHE A 154 -15.40 10.50 6.48
C PHE A 154 -14.21 9.93 5.71
N VAL A 155 -13.09 9.81 6.42
CA VAL A 155 -11.87 9.15 5.98
C VAL A 155 -11.52 8.13 7.06
N ARG A 156 -11.23 6.89 6.65
CA ARG A 156 -10.91 5.80 7.57
C ARG A 156 -9.80 4.94 6.99
N ASP A 157 -8.84 4.59 7.83
CA ASP A 157 -7.85 3.56 7.53
C ASP A 157 -8.48 2.19 7.73
N MET A 158 -8.35 1.33 6.72
CA MET A 158 -8.87 -0.02 6.72
C MET A 158 -7.78 -0.97 7.21
N HIS A 159 -8.02 -1.56 8.38
CA HIS A 159 -7.13 -2.58 8.95
C HIS A 159 -7.57 -4.02 8.61
N ILE A 160 -8.77 -4.18 8.02
CA ILE A 160 -9.29 -5.46 7.54
C ILE A 160 -8.70 -5.74 6.15
N PRO A 161 -8.33 -6.98 5.83
CA PRO A 161 -7.90 -7.34 4.48
C PRO A 161 -8.94 -6.91 3.44
N VAL A 162 -8.51 -6.14 2.44
CA VAL A 162 -9.41 -5.66 1.38
C VAL A 162 -10.07 -6.81 0.65
N ASP A 163 -9.39 -7.93 0.51
CA ASP A 163 -9.92 -9.14 -0.12
C ASP A 163 -11.20 -9.63 0.59
N GLU A 164 -11.21 -9.60 1.92
CA GLU A 164 -12.39 -9.97 2.70
C GLU A 164 -13.53 -8.97 2.46
N LEU A 165 -13.23 -7.67 2.37
CA LEU A 165 -14.22 -6.66 2.04
C LEU A 165 -14.81 -6.90 0.65
N LEU A 166 -13.96 -7.09 -0.36
CA LEU A 166 -14.36 -7.21 -1.76
C LEU A 166 -15.10 -8.51 -2.05
N ILE A 167 -14.74 -9.64 -1.42
CA ILE A 167 -15.41 -10.95 -1.59
C ILE A 167 -16.87 -10.89 -1.13
N ASN A 168 -17.16 -10.08 -0.12
CA ASN A 168 -18.52 -9.96 0.41
C ASN A 168 -19.37 -8.94 -0.37
N GLY A 169 -18.74 -8.06 -1.14
CA GLY A 169 -19.43 -7.06 -1.95
C GLY A 169 -20.09 -7.66 -3.19
N SER A 170 -21.26 -7.13 -3.54
CA SER A 170 -21.89 -7.42 -4.84
C SER A 170 -21.51 -6.35 -5.85
N SER A 171 -21.05 -6.76 -7.04
CA SER A 171 -20.75 -5.83 -8.13
C SER A 171 -21.99 -5.03 -8.52
N THR A 172 -21.84 -3.70 -8.66
CA THR A 172 -22.93 -2.79 -8.97
C THR A 172 -22.51 -1.76 -10.02
N ARG A 173 -23.48 -0.97 -10.49
CA ARG A 173 -23.20 0.12 -11.43
C ARG A 173 -22.52 1.27 -10.69
N ARG A 174 -21.49 1.83 -11.32
CA ARG A 174 -20.83 3.06 -10.85
C ARG A 174 -21.82 4.21 -10.79
N ARG A 175 -21.73 4.99 -9.71
CA ARG A 175 -22.58 6.16 -9.44
C ARG A 175 -21.77 7.43 -9.27
N LEU A 176 -20.45 7.34 -9.04
CA LEU A 176 -19.61 8.51 -8.86
C LEU A 176 -19.18 9.13 -10.20
N SER A 177 -19.36 10.45 -10.29
CA SER A 177 -18.85 11.25 -11.41
C SER A 177 -17.31 11.31 -11.38
N LYS A 178 -16.68 11.61 -12.53
CA LYS A 178 -15.22 11.82 -12.61
C LYS A 178 -14.74 12.91 -11.63
N ARG A 179 -15.52 13.98 -11.47
CA ARG A 179 -15.22 15.07 -10.53
C ARG A 179 -15.27 14.59 -9.08
N SER A 180 -16.30 13.85 -8.71
CA SER A 180 -16.44 13.27 -7.36
C SER A 180 -15.29 12.33 -7.04
N LEU A 181 -14.93 11.46 -8.00
CA LEU A 181 -13.79 10.54 -7.84
C LEU A 181 -12.48 11.28 -7.63
N GLN A 182 -12.21 12.33 -8.41
CA GLN A 182 -11.00 13.13 -8.23
C GLN A 182 -10.96 13.80 -6.86
N GLN A 183 -12.09 14.32 -6.38
CA GLN A 183 -12.18 14.96 -5.07
C GLN A 183 -11.93 13.95 -3.93
N LEU A 184 -12.56 12.77 -4.01
CA LEU A 184 -12.37 11.71 -3.02
C LEU A 184 -10.93 11.17 -3.06
N PHE A 185 -10.36 10.98 -4.25
CA PHE A 185 -8.97 10.55 -4.42
C PHE A 185 -7.99 11.55 -3.83
N ASN A 186 -8.19 12.85 -4.07
CA ASN A 186 -7.33 13.89 -3.49
C ASN A 186 -7.38 13.88 -1.96
N ARG A 187 -8.55 13.60 -1.35
CA ARG A 187 -8.68 13.42 0.09
C ARG A 187 -7.94 12.17 0.58
N ALA A 188 -8.09 11.05 -0.10
CA ALA A 188 -7.38 9.81 0.22
C ALA A 188 -5.86 10.01 0.14
N ARG A 189 -5.37 10.66 -0.92
CA ARG A 189 -3.95 11.00 -1.12
C ARG A 189 -3.42 11.83 0.05
N LEU A 190 -4.10 12.93 0.39
CA LEU A 190 -3.67 13.81 1.48
C LEU A 190 -3.66 13.10 2.85
N HIS A 191 -4.58 12.16 3.07
CA HIS A 191 -4.61 11.36 4.28
C HIS A 191 -3.41 10.41 4.35
N VAL A 192 -3.17 9.66 3.28
CA VAL A 192 -2.03 8.73 3.17
C VAL A 192 -0.69 9.44 3.26
N GLU A 193 -0.56 10.63 2.65
CA GLU A 193 0.66 11.43 2.76
C GLU A 193 1.00 11.80 4.21
N ARG A 194 -0.01 12.14 5.03
CA ARG A 194 0.22 12.43 6.45
C ARG A 194 0.60 11.18 7.24
N LEU A 195 -0.09 10.07 6.97
CA LEU A 195 0.19 8.80 7.64
C LEU A 195 1.62 8.33 7.33
N ILE A 196 2.00 8.35 6.05
CA ILE A 196 3.34 7.95 5.60
C ILE A 196 4.41 8.93 6.09
N ALA A 197 4.13 10.23 6.19
CA ALA A 197 5.08 11.19 6.76
C ALA A 197 5.45 10.83 8.21
N LEU A 198 4.47 10.41 9.01
CA LEU A 198 4.71 9.96 10.39
C LEU A 198 5.53 8.66 10.42
N GLU A 199 5.22 7.69 9.56
CA GLU A 199 5.99 6.45 9.45
C GLU A 199 7.41 6.68 8.93
N ALA A 200 7.59 7.64 8.02
CA ALA A 200 8.88 8.03 7.48
C ALA A 200 9.77 8.70 8.52
N GLU A 201 9.21 9.51 9.41
CA GLU A 201 9.92 10.11 10.54
C GLU A 201 10.43 9.03 11.50
N GLN A 202 9.57 8.08 11.88
CA GLN A 202 9.97 6.93 12.70
C GLN A 202 11.05 6.09 12.02
N ALA A 203 10.94 5.88 10.71
CA ALA A 203 11.91 5.14 9.92
C ALA A 203 13.25 5.90 9.79
N GLN A 204 13.23 7.23 9.75
CA GLN A 204 14.41 8.07 9.73
C GLN A 204 15.14 8.01 11.08
N ASP A 205 14.42 8.07 12.20
CA ASP A 205 15.02 7.95 13.54
C ASP A 205 15.79 6.62 13.72
N GLU A 206 15.25 5.51 13.20
CA GLU A 206 15.93 4.21 13.19
C GLU A 206 17.22 4.26 12.34
N PHE A 207 17.19 4.93 11.18
CA PHE A 207 18.33 5.02 10.27
C PHE A 207 19.41 5.99 10.73
N ASP A 208 19.02 7.05 11.44
CA ASP A 208 19.93 8.07 11.96
C ASP A 208 20.98 7.47 12.90
N SER A 209 20.65 6.41 13.62
CA SER A 209 21.61 5.69 14.48
C SER A 209 22.74 5.05 13.65
N ASP A 210 22.39 4.31 12.60
CA ASP A 210 23.36 3.64 11.71
C ASP A 210 24.16 4.67 10.91
N ALA A 211 23.49 5.72 10.44
CA ALA A 211 24.10 6.83 9.72
C ALA A 211 25.17 7.54 10.57
N ARG A 212 24.87 7.81 11.85
CA ARG A 212 25.81 8.43 12.78
C ARG A 212 27.06 7.57 12.99
N TYR A 213 26.90 6.26 13.10
CA TYR A 213 28.04 5.35 13.23
C TYR A 213 28.95 5.39 12.00
N GLU A 214 28.36 5.32 10.80
CA GLU A 214 29.11 5.36 9.54
C GLU A 214 29.76 6.73 9.30
N MET A 215 29.05 7.83 9.57
CA MET A 215 29.61 9.18 9.53
C MET A 215 30.80 9.32 10.50
N GLN A 216 30.67 8.83 11.74
CA GLN A 216 31.76 8.87 12.70
C GLN A 216 32.97 8.03 12.24
N ARG A 217 32.73 6.90 11.58
CA ARG A 217 33.79 6.07 10.99
C ARG A 217 34.56 6.83 9.91
N ILE A 218 33.86 7.54 9.03
CA ILE A 218 34.46 8.38 7.98
C ILE A 218 35.29 9.50 8.61
N VAL A 219 34.72 10.24 9.57
CA VAL A 219 35.43 11.32 10.29
C VAL A 219 36.72 10.78 10.92
N ASN A 220 36.62 9.68 11.69
CA ASN A 220 37.77 9.09 12.36
C ASN A 220 38.86 8.64 11.37
N TYR A 221 38.48 8.06 10.23
CA TYR A 221 39.42 7.63 9.19
C TYR A 221 40.18 8.82 8.59
N TYR A 222 39.47 9.88 8.18
CA TYR A 222 40.11 11.05 7.59
C TYR A 222 40.91 11.87 8.61
N ASP A 223 40.47 11.95 9.87
CA ASP A 223 41.22 12.60 10.93
C ASP A 223 42.54 11.86 11.23
N GLN A 224 42.53 10.52 11.20
CA GLN A 224 43.76 9.73 11.30
C GLN A 224 44.68 9.98 10.11
N LEU A 225 44.13 9.99 8.88
CA LEU A 225 44.89 10.24 7.65
C LEU A 225 45.56 11.62 7.69
N LEU A 226 44.82 12.66 8.08
CA LEU A 226 45.32 14.03 8.23
C LEU A 226 46.39 14.12 9.33
N GLY A 227 46.20 13.43 10.45
CA GLY A 227 47.18 13.34 11.54
C GLY A 227 48.48 12.67 11.10
N GLU A 228 48.41 11.55 10.37
CA GLU A 228 49.59 10.88 9.80
C GLU A 228 50.32 11.77 8.78
N MET A 229 49.58 12.53 7.98
CA MET A 229 50.16 13.45 6.99
C MET A 229 50.94 14.59 7.66
N ALA A 230 50.39 15.16 8.73
CA ALA A 230 51.03 16.21 9.52
C ALA A 230 52.38 15.78 10.09
N LEU A 231 52.58 14.48 10.35
CA LEU A 231 53.84 13.93 10.84
C LEU A 231 54.88 13.65 9.73
N ARG A 232 54.46 13.53 8.46
CA ARG A 232 55.33 13.11 7.34
C ARG A 232 55.83 14.27 6.47
N VAL A 233 55.04 15.33 6.30
CA VAL A 233 55.35 16.38 5.31
C VAL A 233 56.21 17.50 5.91
N ARG A 234 57.40 17.72 5.34
CA ARG A 234 58.33 18.80 5.77
C ARG A 234 58.12 20.12 5.03
N ASN A 235 57.44 20.10 3.88
CA ASN A 235 57.21 21.26 3.02
C ASN A 235 55.80 21.84 3.23
N HIS A 236 55.71 23.04 3.80
CA HIS A 236 54.43 23.67 4.17
C HIS A 236 53.50 23.93 2.98
N GLN A 237 54.03 24.21 1.77
CA GLN A 237 53.19 24.47 0.59
C GLN A 237 52.55 23.19 0.04
N GLN A 238 53.30 22.08 0.00
CA GLN A 238 52.75 20.78 -0.40
C GLN A 238 51.77 20.24 0.64
N PHE A 239 52.07 20.44 1.92
CA PHE A 239 51.17 20.08 3.01
C PHE A 239 49.81 20.78 2.89
N ALA A 240 49.80 22.10 2.66
CA ALA A 240 48.55 22.86 2.57
C ALA A 240 47.66 22.38 1.41
N ALA A 241 48.24 22.10 0.24
CA ALA A 241 47.49 21.63 -0.93
C ALA A 241 46.93 20.21 -0.74
N GLU A 242 47.73 19.29 -0.20
CA GLU A 242 47.28 17.91 0.09
C GLU A 242 46.23 17.89 1.22
N PHE A 243 46.40 18.73 2.25
CA PHE A 243 45.47 18.85 3.37
C PHE A 243 44.10 19.32 2.90
N GLU A 244 44.04 20.37 2.07
CA GLU A 244 42.78 20.82 1.46
C GLU A 244 42.14 19.76 0.57
N SER A 245 42.94 19.00 -0.18
CA SER A 245 42.43 17.93 -1.04
C SER A 245 41.73 16.85 -0.23
N ILE A 246 42.35 16.40 0.87
CA ILE A 246 41.80 15.36 1.74
C ILE A 246 40.57 15.88 2.51
N GLN A 247 40.57 17.14 2.92
CA GLN A 247 39.39 17.75 3.55
C GLN A 247 38.21 17.80 2.59
N ARG A 248 38.43 18.20 1.33
CA ARG A 248 37.37 18.18 0.30
C ARG A 248 36.85 16.77 0.08
N GLU A 249 37.73 15.78 -0.03
CA GLU A 249 37.31 14.38 -0.19
C GLU A 249 36.50 13.88 1.01
N ARG A 250 36.90 14.22 2.25
CA ARG A 250 36.14 13.91 3.46
C ARG A 250 34.75 14.53 3.40
N ASP A 251 34.66 15.81 3.07
CA ASP A 251 33.39 16.55 3.06
C ASP A 251 32.46 16.02 1.94
N ASP A 252 33.01 15.69 0.77
CA ASP A 252 32.29 15.03 -0.32
C ASP A 252 31.76 13.66 0.12
N LYS A 253 32.57 12.86 0.81
CA LYS A 253 32.17 11.55 1.33
C LYS A 253 31.09 11.64 2.40
N LEU A 254 31.19 12.62 3.31
CA LEU A 254 30.15 12.87 4.30
C LEU A 254 28.84 13.30 3.64
N SER A 255 28.91 14.14 2.60
CA SER A 255 27.71 14.54 1.84
C SER A 255 27.08 13.36 1.09
N GLU A 256 27.90 12.49 0.48
CA GLU A 256 27.42 11.27 -0.17
C GLU A 256 26.71 10.34 0.82
N GLU A 257 27.30 10.12 2.01
CA GLU A 257 26.67 9.29 3.02
C GLU A 257 25.41 9.92 3.61
N LEU A 258 25.37 11.23 3.84
CA LEU A 258 24.16 11.91 4.28
C LEU A 258 23.01 11.73 3.28
N GLU A 259 23.28 11.88 1.99
CA GLU A 259 22.26 11.66 0.95
C GLU A 259 21.85 10.18 0.83
N ARG A 260 22.78 9.23 1.06
CA ARG A 260 22.45 7.80 1.12
C ARG A 260 21.53 7.48 2.29
N HIS A 261 21.71 8.11 3.45
CA HIS A 261 20.93 7.85 4.65
C HIS A 261 19.62 8.66 4.73
N ARG A 262 19.32 9.45 3.70
CA ARG A 262 18.05 10.16 3.61
C ARG A 262 16.93 9.21 3.22
N VAL A 263 15.94 9.03 4.11
CA VAL A 263 14.76 8.22 3.81
C VAL A 263 13.92 8.90 2.73
N ARG A 264 13.71 8.19 1.62
CA ARG A 264 12.83 8.56 0.52
C ARG A 264 11.68 7.57 0.48
N VAL A 265 10.45 8.07 0.47
CA VAL A 265 9.27 7.21 0.37
C VAL A 265 8.61 7.40 -0.99
N VAL A 266 8.45 6.30 -1.72
CA VAL A 266 7.70 6.26 -2.98
C VAL A 266 6.33 5.68 -2.71
N VAL A 267 5.29 6.48 -2.94
CA VAL A 267 3.90 6.09 -2.74
C VAL A 267 3.22 5.88 -4.09
N GLN A 268 2.70 4.69 -4.32
CA GLN A 268 2.04 4.30 -5.57
C GLN A 268 0.60 3.87 -5.31
N LEU A 269 -0.36 4.45 -6.03
CA LEU A 269 -1.72 3.93 -6.06
C LEU A 269 -1.71 2.58 -6.80
N ILE A 270 -2.17 1.52 -6.12
CA ILE A 270 -2.24 0.16 -6.68
C ILE A 270 -3.67 -0.30 -6.95
N GLY A 271 -4.68 0.35 -6.35
CA GLY A 271 -6.08 -0.03 -6.58
C GLY A 271 -7.06 1.05 -6.15
N ILE A 272 -8.20 1.12 -6.85
CA ILE A 272 -9.32 1.98 -6.51
C ILE A 272 -10.64 1.24 -6.78
N VAL A 273 -11.54 1.25 -5.81
CA VAL A 273 -12.87 0.64 -5.91
C VAL A 273 -13.91 1.62 -5.37
N GLU A 274 -15.03 1.79 -6.05
CA GLU A 274 -16.18 2.54 -5.53
C GLU A 274 -16.96 1.67 -4.54
N ILE A 275 -17.17 2.17 -3.32
CA ILE A 275 -17.85 1.44 -2.23
C ILE A 275 -19.20 2.09 -1.95
N HIS A 276 -20.27 1.29 -1.94
CA HIS A 276 -21.58 1.66 -1.40
C HIS A 276 -21.80 0.89 -0.09
N LEU A 277 -21.70 1.60 1.03
CA LEU A 277 -21.82 1.03 2.37
C LEU A 277 -23.23 1.27 2.91
N PRO A 278 -24.00 0.22 3.25
CA PRO A 278 -25.29 0.38 3.91
C PRO A 278 -25.07 0.86 5.34
N VAL A 279 -25.77 1.92 5.72
CA VAL A 279 -25.67 2.51 7.05
C VAL A 279 -27.05 2.85 7.62
N VAL A 280 -27.09 3.04 8.93
CA VAL A 280 -28.16 3.80 9.59
C VAL A 280 -27.65 5.20 9.86
N GLU A 281 -28.30 6.20 9.28
CA GLU A 281 -28.07 7.61 9.60
C GLU A 281 -29.03 8.03 10.73
N ASN A 282 -28.48 8.59 11.80
CA ASN A 282 -29.21 9.28 12.84
C ASN A 282 -28.92 10.77 12.74
N LEU A 283 -29.98 11.56 12.55
CA LEU A 283 -29.92 13.02 12.55
C LEU A 283 -30.50 13.53 13.87
N PHE A 284 -29.67 14.21 14.65
CA PHE A 284 -30.06 14.87 15.89
C PHE A 284 -30.05 16.38 15.67
N ARG A 285 -31.18 17.04 15.88
CA ARG A 285 -31.21 18.48 16.04
C ARG A 285 -31.06 18.79 17.52
N ILE A 286 -29.94 19.40 17.89
CA ILE A 286 -29.65 19.80 19.25
C ILE A 286 -29.83 21.30 19.41
N ALA A 287 -30.30 21.74 20.58
CA ALA A 287 -30.44 23.14 20.92
C ALA A 287 -29.81 23.44 22.29
N SER A 288 -29.09 24.55 22.37
CA SER A 288 -28.70 25.20 23.62
C SER A 288 -29.60 26.42 23.87
N ARG A 289 -29.26 27.28 24.84
CA ARG A 289 -30.01 28.52 25.10
C ARG A 289 -29.99 29.47 23.91
N ASP A 290 -28.87 29.54 23.18
CA ASP A 290 -28.61 30.57 22.18
C ASP A 290 -28.42 30.04 20.76
N ALA A 291 -28.35 28.71 20.57
CA ALA A 291 -27.99 28.11 19.29
C ALA A 291 -28.68 26.78 19.02
N GLN A 292 -28.72 26.41 17.73
CA GLN A 292 -29.13 25.09 17.25
C GLN A 292 -28.05 24.52 16.33
N ALA A 293 -27.90 23.20 16.36
CA ALA A 293 -27.01 22.48 15.45
C ALA A 293 -27.62 21.15 15.04
N ASP A 294 -27.31 20.72 13.82
CA ASP A 294 -27.67 19.40 13.30
C ASP A 294 -26.43 18.50 13.38
N VAL A 295 -26.55 17.40 14.12
CA VAL A 295 -25.51 16.37 14.28
C VAL A 295 -25.94 15.11 13.54
N ARG A 296 -25.05 14.57 12.71
CA ARG A 296 -25.28 13.31 11.98
C ARG A 296 -24.36 12.24 12.51
N SER A 297 -24.91 11.09 12.88
CA SER A 297 -24.15 9.88 13.17
C SER A 297 -24.52 8.78 12.19
N TYR A 298 -23.54 7.94 11.86
CA TYR A 298 -23.71 6.83 10.94
C TYR A 298 -23.29 5.55 11.65
N PHE A 299 -24.13 4.53 11.56
CA PHE A 299 -23.81 3.18 12.04
C PHE A 299 -23.62 2.26 10.84
N ASP A 300 -22.46 1.63 10.77
CA ASP A 300 -22.08 0.71 9.70
C ASP A 300 -22.87 -0.60 9.84
N LEU A 301 -23.68 -0.94 8.83
CA LEU A 301 -24.46 -2.17 8.87
C LEU A 301 -23.67 -3.40 8.40
N PHE A 302 -22.45 -3.22 7.89
CA PHE A 302 -21.54 -4.28 7.48
C PHE A 302 -20.58 -4.66 8.62
N GLU A 303 -19.89 -3.70 9.23
CA GLU A 303 -18.92 -3.98 10.30
C GLU A 303 -19.49 -3.93 11.73
N GLY A 304 -20.58 -3.18 11.93
CA GLY A 304 -21.19 -2.94 13.25
C GLY A 304 -20.66 -1.68 13.92
#